data_AF-A0A836T9A0-F1
#
_entry.id   AF-A0A836T9A0-F1
#
_cell.length_a   1.000
_cell.length_b   1.000
_cell.length_c   1.000
_cell.angle_alpha   90.00
_cell.angle_beta   90.00
_cell.angle_gamma   90.00
#
_symmetry.space_group_name_H-M   'P 1'
#
loop_
_entity.id
_entity.type
_entity.pdbx_description
1 polymer ?
#
loop_
_entity_poly.entity_id
_entity_poly.type
_entity_poly.pdbx_seq_one_letter_code
_entity_poly.pdbx_strand_id
1 'polypeptide(L)'
;RSLGHIGDHFNTERVVERLKGTAAIGHVRYSTAGEKTLLRNVQPLFADLNVGGVAVAHNGNLTNALQVRKRLVKSGAIFQSTMDTEVIVHLIATSPRAALRDRVIDALLQIEGAYSLVLLTKKALIGVRDPLGVRPLVLGKTDDGGHILASETCALDIIGAEFVREIDGLLEVGGDGVGLYRTEFSYLTSATEPDEEELYESYS
;
A
#
# COMPACT_ATOMS: atom_id res chain seq x y z
N ARG A 1 1.78 -4.24 -15.98
CA ARG A 1 3.04 -3.53 -15.62
C ARG A 1 3.86 -3.35 -16.88
N SER A 2 4.32 -2.14 -17.18
CA SER A 2 5.14 -1.85 -18.36
C SER A 2 6.00 -0.60 -18.12
N LEU A 3 7.00 -0.37 -18.97
CA LEU A 3 7.82 0.85 -19.02
C LEU A 3 7.27 1.79 -20.09
N GLY A 4 6.87 3.01 -19.71
CA GLY A 4 6.29 3.99 -20.63
C GLY A 4 5.08 4.69 -20.03
N HIS A 5 4.36 5.49 -20.82
CA HIS A 5 3.14 6.15 -20.34
C HIS A 5 1.97 5.16 -20.24
N ILE A 6 0.98 5.48 -19.40
CA ILE A 6 -0.22 4.64 -19.25
C ILE A 6 -0.93 4.46 -20.60
N GLY A 7 -1.08 5.56 -21.35
CA GLY A 7 -1.73 5.58 -22.66
C GLY A 7 -1.03 4.74 -23.73
N ASP A 8 0.23 4.34 -23.52
CA ASP A 8 0.94 3.48 -24.48
C ASP A 8 0.69 1.99 -24.22
N HIS A 9 0.22 1.64 -23.03
CA HIS A 9 0.17 0.24 -22.55
C HIS A 9 -1.22 -0.25 -22.19
N PHE A 10 -2.16 0.66 -21.91
CA PHE A 10 -3.55 0.34 -21.59
C PHE A 10 -4.50 0.95 -22.63
N ASN A 11 -4.13 0.86 -23.91
CA ASN A 11 -4.83 1.47 -25.04
C ASN A 11 -5.61 0.48 -25.93
N THR A 12 -5.64 -0.79 -25.57
CA THR A 12 -6.40 -1.80 -26.31
C THR A 12 -7.39 -2.48 -25.39
N GLU A 13 -8.60 -2.70 -25.90
CA GLU A 13 -9.67 -3.41 -25.19
C GLU A 13 -9.18 -4.76 -24.67
N ARG A 14 -8.44 -5.52 -25.49
CA ARG A 14 -7.83 -6.80 -25.11
C ARG A 14 -6.94 -6.73 -23.85
N VAL A 15 -6.23 -5.61 -23.63
CA VAL A 15 -5.41 -5.45 -22.41
C VAL A 15 -6.31 -5.17 -21.22
N VAL A 16 -7.32 -4.31 -21.38
CA VAL A 16 -8.27 -3.95 -20.32
C VAL A 16 -9.13 -5.16 -19.91
N GLU A 17 -9.61 -5.95 -20.87
CA GLU A 17 -10.40 -7.17 -20.66
C GLU A 17 -9.69 -8.25 -19.83
N ARG A 18 -8.35 -8.20 -19.75
CA ARG A 18 -7.56 -9.11 -18.91
C ARG A 18 -7.51 -8.68 -17.46
N LEU A 19 -7.79 -7.41 -17.15
CA LEU A 19 -7.77 -6.84 -15.80
C LEU A 19 -9.13 -7.01 -15.14
N LYS A 20 -9.59 -8.26 -15.02
CA LYS A 20 -10.88 -8.59 -14.40
C LYS A 20 -10.76 -8.56 -12.88
N GLY A 21 -11.82 -8.11 -12.22
CA GLY A 21 -11.93 -8.09 -10.77
C GLY A 21 -12.84 -6.95 -10.31
N THR A 22 -13.14 -6.94 -9.02
CA THR A 22 -13.92 -5.87 -8.37
C THR A 22 -13.04 -4.88 -7.60
N ALA A 23 -11.72 -5.11 -7.59
CA ALA A 23 -10.73 -4.25 -6.93
C ALA A 23 -9.41 -4.28 -7.70
N ALA A 24 -8.70 -3.14 -7.72
CA ALA A 24 -7.42 -2.99 -8.37
C ALA A 24 -6.56 -1.94 -7.65
N ILE A 25 -5.24 -2.04 -7.82
CA ILE A 25 -4.30 -0.97 -7.47
C ILE A 25 -3.40 -0.68 -8.67
N GLY A 26 -3.03 0.59 -8.81
CA GLY A 26 -2.16 1.10 -9.88
C GLY A 26 -0.99 1.88 -9.30
N HIS A 27 0.06 2.04 -10.12
CA HIS A 27 1.20 2.86 -9.76
C HIS A 27 1.84 3.47 -11.01
N VAL A 28 2.15 4.75 -10.94
CA VAL A 28 2.95 5.46 -11.95
C VAL A 28 4.28 5.82 -11.31
N ARG A 29 5.39 5.28 -11.84
CA ARG A 29 6.72 5.53 -11.29
C ARG A 29 7.32 6.78 -11.93
N TYR A 30 7.70 7.75 -11.10
CA TYR A 30 8.62 8.80 -11.50
C TYR A 30 10.06 8.25 -11.43
N SER A 31 10.77 8.23 -12.56
CA SER A 31 12.19 7.89 -12.58
C SER A 31 13.01 9.17 -12.56
N THR A 32 13.94 9.32 -11.61
CA THR A 32 14.93 10.40 -11.66
C THR A 32 15.84 10.20 -12.87
N ALA A 33 16.19 11.31 -13.52
CA ALA A 33 17.06 11.28 -14.69
C ALA A 33 18.40 10.62 -14.35
N GLY A 34 18.74 9.53 -15.06
CA GLY A 34 20.01 8.82 -14.92
C GLY A 34 19.90 7.37 -14.40
N GLU A 35 18.81 7.00 -13.74
CA GLU A 35 18.56 5.60 -13.39
C GLU A 35 17.92 4.85 -14.56
N LYS A 36 18.56 3.76 -15.02
CA LYS A 36 17.88 2.81 -15.93
C LYS A 36 16.69 2.20 -15.18
N THR A 37 15.47 2.62 -15.54
CA THR A 37 14.24 2.00 -15.05
C THR A 37 14.18 0.57 -15.57
N LEU A 38 14.48 -0.39 -14.69
CA LEU A 38 14.34 -1.81 -14.98
C LEU A 38 12.89 -2.24 -14.77
N LEU A 39 12.38 -3.16 -15.61
CA LEU A 39 11.02 -3.68 -15.47
C LEU A 39 10.74 -4.26 -14.08
N ARG A 40 11.75 -4.83 -13.43
CA ARG A 40 11.68 -5.35 -12.05
C ARG A 40 11.41 -4.27 -11.00
N ASN A 41 11.60 -3.00 -11.34
CA ASN A 41 11.32 -1.85 -10.48
C ASN A 41 9.92 -1.22 -10.76
N VAL A 42 9.11 -1.86 -11.63
CA VAL A 42 7.74 -1.39 -11.93
C VAL A 42 6.77 -1.99 -10.92
N GLN A 43 6.02 -1.11 -10.26
CA GLN A 43 4.99 -1.46 -9.29
C GLN A 43 3.60 -1.57 -9.96
N PRO A 44 2.58 -2.19 -9.32
CA PRO A 44 2.62 -2.86 -8.02
C PRO A 44 3.56 -4.08 -7.99
N LEU A 45 4.18 -4.33 -6.83
CA LEU A 45 4.92 -5.56 -6.57
C LEU A 45 3.95 -6.59 -5.99
N PHE A 46 3.86 -7.76 -6.62
CA PHE A 46 3.06 -8.87 -6.10
C PHE A 46 3.98 -9.93 -5.49
N ALA A 47 3.59 -10.47 -4.33
CA ALA A 47 4.22 -11.61 -3.70
C ALA A 47 3.18 -12.57 -3.14
N ASP A 48 3.47 -13.87 -3.22
CA ASP A 48 2.67 -14.90 -2.58
C ASP A 48 3.28 -15.21 -1.20
N LEU A 49 2.51 -14.94 -0.14
CA LEU A 49 2.93 -15.12 1.24
C LEU A 49 2.23 -16.35 1.84
N ASN A 50 2.71 -16.85 2.98
CA ASN A 50 2.00 -17.92 3.70
C ASN A 50 0.58 -17.52 4.16
N VAL A 51 0.28 -16.23 4.23
CA VAL A 51 -1.05 -15.66 4.51
C VAL A 51 -1.85 -15.31 3.25
N GLY A 52 -1.33 -15.66 2.07
CA GLY A 52 -1.92 -15.39 0.76
C GLY A 52 -1.22 -14.27 -0.02
N GLY A 53 -1.65 -14.10 -1.27
CA GLY A 53 -1.09 -13.10 -2.18
C GLY A 53 -1.40 -11.66 -1.78
N VAL A 54 -0.38 -10.80 -1.86
CA VAL A 54 -0.47 -9.36 -1.64
C VAL A 54 0.20 -8.61 -2.80
N ALA A 55 -0.50 -7.59 -3.31
CA ALA A 55 0.07 -6.60 -4.22
C ALA A 55 0.32 -5.31 -3.45
N VAL A 56 1.48 -4.68 -3.62
CA VAL A 56 1.87 -3.45 -2.91
C VAL A 56 2.31 -2.39 -3.90
N ALA A 57 1.77 -1.18 -3.75
CA ALA A 57 2.29 0.02 -4.38
C ALA A 57 2.69 1.04 -3.31
N HIS A 58 3.82 1.70 -3.55
CA HIS A 58 4.48 2.60 -2.61
C HIS A 58 4.89 3.89 -3.31
N ASN A 59 4.49 5.01 -2.73
CA ASN A 59 4.94 6.34 -3.08
C ASN A 59 5.74 6.91 -1.89
N GLY A 60 7.05 7.06 -2.06
CA GLY A 60 7.90 7.50 -0.96
C GLY A 60 9.33 7.05 -1.08
N ASN A 61 10.06 7.25 0.01
CA ASN A 61 11.42 6.75 0.19
C ASN A 61 11.64 6.37 1.65
N LEU A 62 12.23 5.20 1.87
CA LEU A 62 12.65 4.72 3.17
C LEU A 62 14.10 5.11 3.44
N THR A 63 14.33 5.88 4.51
CA THR A 63 15.68 6.34 4.90
C THR A 63 16.55 5.22 5.42
N ASN A 64 15.95 4.20 6.05
CA ASN A 64 16.65 3.06 6.62
C ASN A 64 16.59 1.78 5.73
N ALA A 65 16.08 1.86 4.49
CA ALA A 65 15.89 0.71 3.60
C ALA A 65 17.15 -0.14 3.41
N LEU A 66 18.32 0.47 3.24
CA LEU A 66 19.58 -0.26 3.05
C LEU A 66 19.96 -1.09 4.29
N GLN A 67 19.75 -0.53 5.48
CA GLN A 67 20.01 -1.22 6.75
C GLN A 67 19.07 -2.40 6.92
N VAL A 68 17.76 -2.18 6.71
CA VAL A 68 16.74 -3.22 6.81
C VAL A 68 17.01 -4.33 5.78
N ARG A 69 17.32 -3.98 4.53
CA ARG A 69 17.68 -4.93 3.48
C ARG A 69 18.87 -5.79 3.86
N LYS A 70 19.95 -5.19 4.39
CA LYS A 70 21.14 -5.95 4.83
C LYS A 70 20.79 -6.97 5.91
N ARG A 71 19.94 -6.60 6.88
CA ARG A 71 19.45 -7.50 7.94
C ARG A 71 18.65 -8.66 7.35
N LEU A 72 17.70 -8.38 6.46
CA LEU A 72 16.87 -9.40 5.80
C LEU A 72 17.71 -10.36 4.95
N VAL A 73 18.66 -9.85 4.16
CA VAL A 73 19.58 -10.68 3.37
C VAL A 73 20.45 -11.57 4.25
N LYS A 74 20.94 -11.05 5.38
CA LYS A 74 21.70 -11.85 6.36
C LYS A 74 20.87 -12.99 6.94
N SER A 75 19.56 -12.80 7.07
CA SER A 75 18.60 -13.84 7.49
C SER A 75 18.12 -14.75 6.35
N GLY A 76 18.67 -14.61 5.14
CA GLY A 76 18.38 -15.49 4.00
C GLY A 76 17.35 -14.95 2.99
N ALA A 77 16.87 -13.71 3.13
CA ALA A 77 15.97 -13.12 2.14
C ALA A 77 16.69 -12.84 0.81
N ILE A 78 16.03 -13.13 -0.30
CA ILE A 78 16.54 -12.89 -1.65
C ILE A 78 15.79 -11.71 -2.26
N PHE A 79 16.52 -10.64 -2.59
CA PHE A 79 15.99 -9.45 -3.28
C PHE A 79 16.27 -9.51 -4.78
N GLN A 80 15.25 -9.22 -5.58
CA GLN A 80 15.31 -9.16 -7.04
C GLN A 80 15.37 -7.72 -7.57
N SER A 81 15.08 -6.73 -6.71
CA SER A 81 15.05 -5.32 -7.04
C SER A 81 15.86 -4.48 -6.03
N THR A 82 15.87 -3.17 -6.28
CA THR A 82 16.41 -2.16 -5.35
C THR A 82 15.29 -1.30 -4.77
N MET A 83 14.03 -1.73 -4.89
CA MET A 83 12.88 -0.95 -4.43
C MET A 83 12.67 -1.10 -2.93
N ASP A 84 12.35 0.02 -2.28
CA ASP A 84 11.81 0.04 -0.93
C ASP A 84 10.57 -0.83 -0.77
N THR A 85 9.73 -0.91 -1.81
CA THR A 85 8.54 -1.78 -1.84
C THR A 85 8.89 -3.24 -1.57
N GLU A 86 10.04 -3.73 -2.07
CA GLU A 86 10.47 -5.11 -1.83
C GLU A 86 10.95 -5.31 -0.38
N VAL A 87 11.54 -4.27 0.23
CA VAL A 87 11.88 -4.28 1.67
C VAL A 87 10.61 -4.43 2.50
N ILE A 88 9.57 -3.66 2.20
CA ILE A 88 8.28 -3.72 2.88
C ILE A 88 7.65 -5.12 2.72
N VAL A 89 7.63 -5.67 1.50
CA VAL A 89 7.09 -7.01 1.24
C VAL A 89 7.85 -8.09 2.03
N HIS A 90 9.18 -8.02 2.11
CA HIS A 90 9.95 -8.97 2.92
C HIS A 90 9.69 -8.84 4.42
N LEU A 91 9.50 -7.62 4.94
CA LEU A 91 9.11 -7.43 6.35
C LEU A 91 7.74 -8.06 6.63
N ILE A 92 6.74 -7.82 5.78
CA ILE A 92 5.41 -8.43 5.90
C ILE A 92 5.52 -9.97 5.82
N ALA A 93 6.33 -10.49 4.90
CA ALA A 93 6.50 -11.92 4.70
C ALA A 93 7.15 -12.63 5.90
N THR A 94 8.07 -11.95 6.59
CA THR A 94 8.84 -12.51 7.71
C THR A 94 8.26 -12.18 9.08
N SER A 95 7.20 -11.38 9.13
CA SER A 95 6.51 -11.05 10.37
C SER A 95 5.88 -12.32 11.00
N PRO A 96 6.00 -12.49 12.33
CA PRO A 96 5.42 -13.63 13.04
C PRO A 96 3.92 -13.49 13.28
N ARG A 97 3.30 -12.35 12.96
CA ARG A 97 1.87 -12.09 13.22
C ARG A 97 0.97 -13.00 12.39
N ALA A 98 -0.25 -13.25 12.85
CA ALA A 98 -1.19 -14.13 12.15
C ALA A 98 -1.93 -13.40 11.02
N ALA A 99 -2.56 -12.26 11.33
CA ALA A 99 -3.32 -11.47 10.37
C ALA A 99 -2.41 -10.59 9.50
N LEU A 100 -2.77 -10.42 8.22
CA LEU A 100 -1.99 -9.61 7.29
C LEU A 100 -1.87 -8.16 7.77
N ARG A 101 -2.97 -7.56 8.24
CA ARG A 101 -2.99 -6.20 8.81
C ARG A 101 -1.91 -6.03 9.86
N ASP A 102 -1.84 -6.95 10.82
CA ASP A 102 -0.86 -6.88 11.92
C ASP A 102 0.57 -7.09 11.41
N ARG A 103 0.77 -7.86 10.34
CA ARG A 103 2.08 -7.98 9.66
C ARG A 103 2.47 -6.70 8.94
N VAL A 104 1.51 -5.99 8.34
CA VAL A 104 1.75 -4.66 7.78
C VAL A 104 2.17 -3.73 8.90
N ILE A 105 1.42 -3.65 9.99
CA ILE A 105 1.77 -2.82 11.16
C ILE A 105 3.19 -3.17 11.63
N ASP A 106 3.50 -4.44 11.88
CA ASP A 106 4.84 -4.90 12.30
C ASP A 106 5.95 -4.51 11.31
N ALA A 107 5.67 -4.48 10.00
CA ALA A 107 6.60 -3.96 9.00
C ALA A 107 6.78 -2.44 9.11
N LEU A 108 5.69 -1.69 9.33
CA LEU A 108 5.72 -0.23 9.49
C LEU A 108 6.54 0.21 10.71
N LEU A 109 6.52 -0.59 11.79
CA LEU A 109 7.33 -0.37 13.00
C LEU A 109 8.84 -0.41 12.75
N GLN A 110 9.28 -1.00 11.64
CA GLN A 110 10.67 -1.28 11.34
C GLN A 110 11.26 -0.38 10.25
N ILE A 111 10.43 0.45 9.61
CA ILE A 111 10.83 1.33 8.52
C ILE A 111 10.77 2.79 8.95
N GLU A 112 11.69 3.58 8.42
CA GLU A 112 11.76 5.02 8.63
C GLU A 112 11.72 5.72 7.28
N GLY A 113 11.10 6.90 7.23
CA GLY A 113 11.04 7.72 6.04
C GLY A 113 9.66 8.31 5.81
N ALA A 114 9.42 8.71 4.56
CA ALA A 114 8.19 9.34 4.11
C ALA A 114 7.55 8.44 3.05
N TYR A 115 6.34 7.96 3.30
CA TYR A 115 5.68 6.96 2.46
C TYR A 115 4.17 7.02 2.54
N SER A 116 3.53 6.75 1.41
CA SER A 116 2.16 6.26 1.37
C SER A 116 2.12 4.92 0.63
N LEU A 117 1.29 4.01 1.12
CA LEU A 117 1.16 2.65 0.59
C LEU A 117 -0.29 2.35 0.24
N VAL A 118 -0.48 1.58 -0.81
CA VAL A 118 -1.71 0.83 -1.02
C VAL A 118 -1.37 -0.65 -1.20
N LEU A 119 -2.08 -1.50 -0.46
CA LEU A 119 -1.93 -2.95 -0.54
C LEU A 119 -3.27 -3.55 -0.95
N LEU A 120 -3.23 -4.53 -1.85
CA LEU A 120 -4.43 -5.25 -2.28
C LEU A 120 -4.25 -6.74 -2.07
N THR A 121 -5.26 -7.35 -1.46
CA THR A 121 -5.37 -8.80 -1.31
C THR A 121 -6.72 -9.28 -1.83
N LYS A 122 -6.96 -10.59 -1.75
CA LYS A 122 -8.28 -11.15 -2.05
C LYS A 122 -9.38 -10.68 -1.08
N LYS A 123 -9.02 -10.20 0.11
CA LYS A 123 -9.97 -9.90 1.19
C LYS A 123 -10.16 -8.41 1.42
N ALA A 124 -9.11 -7.61 1.19
CA ALA A 124 -9.12 -6.20 1.54
C ALA A 124 -8.16 -5.35 0.69
N LEU A 125 -8.50 -4.08 0.58
CA LEU A 125 -7.66 -2.96 0.16
C LEU A 125 -7.17 -2.23 1.42
N ILE A 126 -5.87 -2.07 1.59
CA ILE A 126 -5.27 -1.38 2.74
C ILE A 126 -4.58 -0.11 2.24
N GLY A 127 -4.85 1.02 2.89
CA GLY A 127 -4.16 2.29 2.68
C GLY A 127 -3.30 2.65 3.89
N VAL A 128 -2.10 3.15 3.69
CA VAL A 128 -1.22 3.58 4.79
C VAL A 128 -0.59 4.92 4.47
N ARG A 129 -0.52 5.81 5.45
CA ARG A 129 0.29 7.04 5.41
C ARG A 129 1.32 7.03 6.53
N ASP A 130 2.52 7.52 6.25
CA ASP A 130 3.58 7.67 7.25
C ASP A 130 3.14 8.57 8.43
N PRO A 131 3.70 8.37 9.64
CA PRO A 131 3.28 9.11 10.84
C PRO A 131 3.37 10.63 10.75
N LEU A 132 4.23 11.15 9.88
CA LEU A 132 4.41 12.59 9.69
C LEU A 132 3.52 13.14 8.57
N GLY A 133 2.73 12.28 7.90
CA GLY A 133 1.82 12.66 6.83
C GLY A 133 2.53 13.23 5.61
N VAL A 134 3.81 12.89 5.36
CA VAL A 134 4.63 13.58 4.36
C VAL A 134 4.18 13.27 2.94
N ARG A 135 3.87 12.00 2.65
CA ARG A 135 3.31 11.61 1.34
C ARG A 135 1.79 11.64 1.39
N PRO A 136 1.12 12.23 0.38
CA PRO A 136 -0.32 12.33 0.42
C PRO A 136 -0.98 10.99 0.10
N LEU A 137 -2.11 10.75 0.75
CA LEU A 137 -3.02 9.65 0.49
C LEU A 137 -4.42 10.05 0.97
N VAL A 138 -5.40 9.97 0.08
CA VAL A 138 -6.78 10.36 0.34
C VAL A 138 -7.73 9.19 0.11
N LEU A 139 -8.83 9.17 0.87
CA LEU A 139 -9.97 8.30 0.68
C LEU A 139 -11.06 9.04 -0.11
N GLY A 140 -11.58 8.39 -1.14
CA GLY A 140 -12.78 8.80 -1.84
C GLY A 140 -13.83 7.70 -1.85
N LYS A 141 -15.06 8.08 -2.20
CA LYS A 141 -16.23 7.18 -2.32
C LYS A 141 -16.90 7.39 -3.68
N THR A 142 -17.26 6.31 -4.37
CA THR A 142 -18.06 6.38 -5.59
C THR A 142 -19.55 6.35 -5.30
N ASP A 143 -20.37 6.84 -6.22
CA ASP A 143 -21.83 6.86 -6.10
C ASP A 143 -22.44 5.46 -5.88
N ASP A 144 -21.80 4.40 -6.40
CA ASP A 144 -22.20 3.00 -6.22
C ASP A 144 -21.68 2.36 -4.92
N GLY A 145 -21.06 3.15 -4.04
CA GLY A 145 -20.59 2.73 -2.72
C GLY A 145 -19.18 2.12 -2.68
N GLY A 146 -18.45 2.15 -3.78
CA GLY A 146 -17.04 1.77 -3.85
C GLY A 146 -16.12 2.76 -3.13
N HIS A 147 -14.95 2.28 -2.72
CA HIS A 147 -13.93 3.10 -2.04
C HIS A 147 -12.67 3.21 -2.89
N ILE A 148 -12.07 4.39 -2.91
CA ILE A 148 -10.88 4.71 -3.70
C ILE A 148 -9.80 5.29 -2.80
N LEU A 149 -8.57 4.80 -2.98
CA LEU A 149 -7.38 5.41 -2.42
C LEU A 149 -6.55 6.04 -3.52
N ALA A 150 -6.18 7.30 -3.35
CA ALA A 150 -5.39 8.05 -4.33
C ALA A 150 -4.35 8.94 -3.65
N SER A 151 -3.23 9.23 -4.32
CA SER A 151 -2.26 10.20 -3.81
C SER A 151 -2.78 11.64 -3.86
N GLU A 152 -3.71 11.96 -4.76
CA GLU A 152 -4.22 13.33 -4.95
C GLU A 152 -5.73 13.30 -5.24
N THR A 153 -6.44 14.34 -4.81
CA THR A 153 -7.90 14.46 -5.00
C THR A 153 -8.31 14.60 -6.45
N CYS A 154 -7.42 15.10 -7.33
CA CYS A 154 -7.68 15.21 -8.76
C CYS A 154 -8.01 13.85 -9.41
N ALA A 155 -7.47 12.76 -8.87
CA ALA A 155 -7.79 11.42 -9.34
C ALA A 155 -9.24 11.01 -9.00
N LEU A 156 -9.81 11.54 -7.91
CA LEU A 156 -11.20 11.35 -7.52
C LEU A 156 -12.11 12.14 -8.46
N ASP A 157 -11.77 13.41 -8.71
CA ASP A 157 -12.54 14.30 -9.59
C ASP A 157 -12.71 13.71 -11.00
N ILE A 158 -11.64 13.11 -11.55
CA ILE A 158 -11.64 12.50 -12.90
C ILE A 158 -12.68 11.38 -13.04
N ILE A 159 -12.95 10.64 -11.96
CA ILE A 159 -13.88 9.51 -11.96
C ILE A 159 -15.20 9.83 -11.25
N GLY A 160 -15.42 11.10 -10.89
CA GLY A 160 -16.64 11.54 -10.21
C GLY A 160 -16.79 11.00 -8.79
N ALA A 161 -15.69 10.65 -8.12
CA ALA A 161 -15.73 10.19 -6.73
C ALA A 161 -15.72 11.36 -5.75
N GLU A 162 -16.48 11.23 -4.67
CA GLU A 162 -16.50 12.20 -3.58
C GLU A 162 -15.23 12.06 -2.73
N PHE A 163 -14.59 13.19 -2.40
CA PHE A 163 -13.53 13.21 -1.40
C PHE A 163 -14.12 13.00 0.00
N VAL A 164 -13.63 11.99 0.71
CA VAL A 164 -14.08 11.68 2.08
C VAL A 164 -13.14 12.32 3.10
N ARG A 165 -11.84 11.99 3.04
CA ARG A 165 -10.81 12.47 3.99
C ARG A 165 -9.39 12.15 3.54
N GLU A 166 -8.42 12.78 4.19
CA GLU A 166 -7.04 12.30 4.18
C GLU A 166 -6.88 11.05 5.05
N ILE A 167 -5.99 10.15 4.64
CA ILE A 167 -5.59 9.01 5.47
C ILE A 167 -4.68 9.50 6.60
N ASP A 168 -4.93 8.99 7.80
CA ASP A 168 -4.14 9.22 9.01
C ASP A 168 -3.86 7.84 9.62
N GLY A 169 -2.65 7.32 9.41
CA GLY A 169 -2.31 5.95 9.79
C GLY A 169 -2.70 4.89 8.75
N LEU A 170 -3.41 3.84 9.18
CA LEU A 170 -3.79 2.67 8.37
C LEU A 170 -5.32 2.59 8.17
N LEU A 171 -5.78 2.44 6.94
CA LEU A 171 -7.18 2.17 6.60
C LEU A 171 -7.27 0.78 5.98
N GLU A 172 -8.28 -0.01 6.34
CA GLU A 172 -8.59 -1.27 5.65
C GLU A 172 -10.04 -1.24 5.12
N VAL A 173 -10.22 -1.48 3.83
CA VAL A 173 -11.51 -1.65 3.18
C VAL A 173 -11.68 -3.12 2.83
N GLY A 174 -12.61 -3.80 3.47
CA GLY A 174 -12.89 -5.24 3.31
C GLY A 174 -14.28 -5.53 2.74
N GLY A 175 -14.60 -6.82 2.61
CA GLY A 175 -15.94 -7.28 2.18
C GLY A 175 -17.07 -6.90 3.15
N ASP A 176 -16.74 -6.62 4.42
CA ASP A 176 -17.69 -6.28 5.48
C ASP A 176 -17.87 -4.75 5.65
N GLY A 177 -17.26 -3.93 4.77
CA GLY A 177 -17.28 -2.48 4.83
C GLY A 177 -15.90 -1.85 5.03
N VAL A 178 -15.86 -0.60 5.48
CA VAL A 178 -14.62 0.14 5.78
C VAL A 178 -14.29 0.00 7.26
N GLY A 179 -13.14 -0.60 7.58
CA GLY A 179 -12.53 -0.53 8.89
C GLY A 179 -11.45 0.55 8.91
N LEU A 180 -11.65 1.61 9.70
CA LEU A 180 -10.61 2.61 9.93
C LEU A 180 -9.80 2.22 11.17
N TYR A 181 -8.59 1.74 10.93
CA TYR A 181 -7.65 1.46 12.00
C TYR A 181 -6.79 2.68 12.21
N ARG A 182 -7.24 3.61 13.04
CA ARG A 182 -6.36 4.68 13.49
C ARG A 182 -5.17 3.99 14.18
N THR A 183 -4.08 3.81 13.44
CA THR A 183 -2.78 3.65 14.06
C THR A 183 -2.52 5.02 14.63
N GLU A 184 -3.09 5.28 15.80
CA GLU A 184 -2.46 6.26 16.64
C GLU A 184 -1.04 5.73 16.82
N PHE A 185 -0.10 6.41 16.17
CA PHE A 185 1.31 6.23 16.41
C PHE A 185 1.65 6.54 17.90
N SER A 186 0.67 6.91 18.75
CA SER A 186 0.74 6.96 20.22
C SER A 186 1.00 5.58 20.85
N TYR A 187 0.44 4.49 20.29
CA TYR A 187 0.65 3.12 20.76
C TYR A 187 2.07 2.58 20.51
N LEU A 188 2.91 3.30 19.75
CA LEU A 188 4.35 3.04 19.69
C LEU A 188 5.07 3.23 21.04
N THR A 189 4.42 3.85 22.02
CA THR A 189 5.00 4.15 23.34
C THR A 189 4.29 3.46 24.53
N SER A 190 3.12 2.86 24.33
CA SER A 190 2.40 2.13 25.38
C SER A 190 2.07 0.70 24.95
N ALA A 191 2.44 -0.26 25.79
CA ALA A 191 2.38 -1.70 25.51
C ALA A 191 0.97 -2.31 25.59
N THR A 192 -0.06 -1.60 25.13
CA THR A 192 -1.47 -2.01 25.22
C THR A 192 -2.13 -1.98 23.86
N GLU A 193 -2.75 -3.10 23.48
CA GLU A 193 -3.59 -3.22 22.27
C GLU A 193 -4.90 -2.43 22.47
N PRO A 194 -5.41 -1.74 21.42
CA PRO A 194 -6.68 -1.04 21.48
C PRO A 194 -7.86 -2.01 21.57
N ASP A 195 -8.94 -1.59 22.23
CA ASP A 195 -10.19 -2.34 22.35
C ASP A 195 -10.96 -2.39 21.02
N GLU A 196 -11.71 -3.46 20.75
CA GLU A 196 -12.39 -3.69 19.46
C GLU A 196 -13.38 -2.58 19.09
N GLU A 197 -13.99 -1.91 20.08
CA GLU A 197 -14.95 -0.81 19.86
C GLU A 197 -14.31 0.50 19.35
N GLU A 198 -13.02 0.75 19.61
CA GLU A 198 -12.32 1.94 19.10
C GLU A 198 -11.84 1.79 17.64
N LEU A 199 -11.87 0.58 17.09
CA LEU A 199 -11.31 0.22 15.78
C LEU A 199 -12.31 0.32 14.62
N TYR A 200 -13.59 0.51 14.92
CA TYR A 200 -14.68 0.58 13.95
C TYR A 200 -15.45 1.88 14.14
N GLU A 201 -14.95 2.99 13.58
CA GLU A 201 -15.89 4.06 13.20
C GLU A 201 -16.75 3.50 12.07
N SER A 202 -17.95 3.03 12.40
CA SER A 202 -18.94 2.61 11.43
C SER A 202 -19.40 3.84 10.64
N TYR A 203 -18.85 4.03 9.45
CA TYR A 203 -19.37 5.03 8.52
C TYR A 203 -20.55 4.40 7.77
N SER A 204 -21.76 4.72 8.24
CA SER A 204 -23.03 4.56 7.51
C SER A 204 -23.09 5.50 6.32
#